data_AF-A0A087UR37-F1
#
_entry.id   AF-A0A087UR37-F1
#
_cell.length_a   1.000
_cell.length_b   1.000
_cell.length_c   1.000
_cell.angle_alpha   90.00
_cell.angle_beta   90.00
_cell.angle_gamma   90.00
#
_symmetry.space_group_name_H-M   'P 1'
#
loop_
_entity.id
_entity.type
_entity.pdbx_description
1 polymer ?
#
loop_
_entity_poly.entity_id
_entity_poly.type
_entity_poly.pdbx_seq_one_letter_code
_entity_poly.pdbx_strand_id
1 'polypeptide(L)' 'MASGRVGDLSEEQLNALDSFRSSMEDILRPEHDDYFCLRWLRARKFNSTDAVQMLRT' A
#
# COMPACT_ATOMS: atom_id res chain seq x y z
N MET A 1 -5.13 10.65 14.77
CA MET A 1 -4.83 10.43 13.34
C MET A 1 -3.86 9.26 13.26
N ALA A 2 -4.14 8.26 12.42
CA ALA A 2 -3.28 7.10 12.26
C ALA A 2 -1.99 7.47 11.50
N SER A 3 -0.85 6.91 11.91
CA SER A 3 0.46 7.25 11.34
C SER A 3 0.72 6.62 9.96
N GLY A 4 -0.12 5.68 9.50
CA GLY A 4 0.06 5.02 8.22
C GLY A 4 1.20 3.98 8.24
N ARG A 5 1.52 3.44 9.41
CA ARG A 5 2.54 2.40 9.63
C ARG A 5 1.89 1.13 10.15
N VAL A 6 2.61 0.01 10.03
CA VAL A 6 2.18 -1.29 10.58
C VAL A 6 1.84 -1.12 12.07
N GLY A 7 0.66 -1.61 12.46
CA GLY A 7 0.13 -1.49 13.82
C GLY A 7 -0.61 -0.18 14.13
N ASP A 8 -0.62 0.80 13.22
CA ASP A 8 -1.31 2.09 13.38
C ASP A 8 -1.83 2.59 12.03
N LEU A 9 -2.79 1.82 11.50
CA LEU A 9 -3.54 2.12 10.28
C LEU A 9 -4.99 2.44 10.64
N SER A 10 -5.57 3.45 9.99
CA SER A 10 -7.03 3.64 10.00
C SER A 10 -7.72 2.62 9.09
N GLU A 11 -9.04 2.48 9.21
CA GLU A 11 -9.84 1.63 8.30
C GLU A 11 -9.66 2.03 6.83
N GLU A 12 -9.61 3.33 6.51
CA GLU A 12 -9.35 3.82 5.15
C GLU A 12 -7.96 3.39 4.64
N GLN A 13 -6.95 3.44 5.50
CA GLN A 13 -5.58 3.04 5.14
C GLN A 13 -5.45 1.52 4.96
N LEU A 14 -6.20 0.73 5.74
CA LEU A 14 -6.31 -0.72 5.56
C LEU A 14 -6.97 -1.05 4.22
N ASN A 15 -8.10 -0.42 3.90
CA ASN A 15 -8.78 -0.63 2.62
C ASN A 15 -7.91 -0.27 1.41
N ALA A 16 -7.13 0.81 1.52
CA ALA A 16 -6.16 1.19 0.49
C ALA A 16 -5.03 0.18 0.34
N LEU A 17 -4.56 -0.41 1.46
CA LEU A 17 -3.54 -1.45 1.47
C LEU A 17 -4.03 -2.75 0.82
N ASP A 18 -5.26 -3.16 1.12
CA ASP A 18 -5.88 -4.34 0.51
C ASP A 18 -6.10 -4.14 -1.00
N SER A 19 -6.63 -2.98 -1.39
CA SER A 19 -6.81 -2.63 -2.81
C SER A 19 -5.51 -2.60 -3.59
N PHE A 20 -4.43 -2.08 -2.98
CA PHE A 20 -3.09 -2.06 -3.58
C PHE A 20 -2.54 -3.47 -3.75
N ARG A 21 -2.67 -4.34 -2.74
CA ARG A 21 -2.25 -5.75 -2.80
C ARG A 21 -2.95 -6.51 -3.91
N SER A 22 -4.27 -6.42 -4.00
CA SER A 22 -5.05 -7.08 -5.06
C SER A 22 -4.66 -6.59 -6.46
N SER A 23 -4.33 -5.30 -6.60
CA SER A 23 -3.91 -4.72 -7.89
C SER A 23 -2.48 -5.08 -8.30
N MET A 24 -1.70 -5.69 -7.41
CA MET A 24 -0.28 -5.98 -7.57
C MET A 24 0.06 -7.46 -7.37
N GLU A 25 -0.93 -8.36 -7.40
CA GLU A 25 -0.72 -9.81 -7.24
C GLU A 25 0.30 -10.39 -8.24
N ASP A 26 0.41 -9.79 -9.43
CA ASP A 26 1.37 -10.18 -10.47
C ASP A 26 2.82 -9.75 -10.19
N ILE A 27 3.02 -8.76 -9.31
CA ILE A 27 4.33 -8.18 -9.00
C ILE A 27 4.78 -8.50 -7.58
N LEU A 28 3.84 -8.59 -6.64
CA LEU A 28 4.15 -8.87 -5.24
C LEU A 28 4.72 -10.28 -5.08
N ARG A 29 5.79 -10.36 -4.31
CA ARG A 29 6.48 -11.62 -3.96
C ARG A 29 6.30 -11.88 -2.47
N PRO A 30 6.52 -13.12 -2.00
CA PRO A 30 6.39 -13.45 -0.58
C PRO A 30 7.24 -12.57 0.36
N GLU A 31 8.34 -11.98 -0.13
CA GLU A 31 9.20 -11.09 0.64
C GLU A 31 8.67 -9.64 0.72
N HIS A 32 7.67 -9.27 -0.09
CA HIS A 32 7.06 -7.95 -0.09
C HIS A 32 5.98 -7.86 1.00
N ASP A 33 6.41 -7.42 2.18
CA ASP A 33 5.56 -7.26 3.35
C ASP A 33 4.74 -5.94 3.35
N ASP A 34 4.00 -5.72 4.44
CA ASP A 34 3.22 -4.51 4.66
C ASP A 34 4.10 -3.26 4.70
N TYR A 35 5.35 -3.36 5.19
CA TYR A 35 6.27 -2.22 5.19
C TYR A 35 6.64 -1.80 3.77
N PHE A 36 6.85 -2.76 2.87
CA PHE A 36 7.05 -2.51 1.44
C PHE A 36 5.84 -1.80 0.83
N CYS A 37 4.63 -2.35 0.99
CA CYS A 37 3.41 -1.79 0.40
C CYS A 37 3.09 -0.38 0.95
N LEU A 38 3.17 -0.21 2.27
CA LEU A 38 2.89 1.07 2.94
C LEU A 38 3.88 2.17 2.57
N ARG A 39 5.10 1.83 2.11
CA ARG A 39 6.05 2.84 1.60
C ARG A 39 5.46 3.57 0.38
N TRP A 40 4.89 2.82 -0.56
CA TRP A 40 4.30 3.36 -1.79
C TRP A 40 3.00 4.10 -1.51
N LEU A 41 2.14 3.54 -0.65
CA LEU A 41 0.89 4.17 -0.26
C LEU A 41 1.13 5.50 0.47
N ARG A 42 2.07 5.57 1.43
CA ARG A 42 2.41 6.84 2.10
C ARG A 42 2.92 7.89 1.13
N ALA A 43 3.73 7.50 0.14
CA ALA A 43 4.24 8.41 -0.89
C ALA A 43 3.14 8.99 -1.81
N ARG A 44 1.95 8.38 -1.82
CA ARG A 44 0.79 8.78 -2.62
C ARG A 44 -0.45 9.06 -1.78
N LYS A 45 -0.28 9.43 -0.50
CA LYS A 45 -1.38 9.77 0.42
C LYS A 45 -2.48 8.69 0.47
N PHE A 46 -2.09 7.42 0.41
CA PHE A 46 -2.97 6.25 0.37
C PHE A 46 -3.91 6.17 -0.85
N ASN A 47 -3.61 6.89 -1.94
CA ASN A 47 -4.23 6.59 -3.24
C ASN A 47 -3.60 5.32 -3.82
N SER A 48 -4.35 4.22 -3.82
CA SER A 48 -3.91 2.91 -4.32
C SER A 48 -3.58 2.95 -5.81
N THR A 49 -4.39 3.60 -6.64
CA THR A 49 -4.15 3.74 -8.09
C THR A 49 -2.84 4.44 -8.39
N ASP A 50 -2.59 5.59 -7.75
CA ASP A 50 -1.34 6.36 -7.98
C ASP A 50 -0.11 5.59 -7.48
N ALA A 51 -0.25 4.84 -6.38
CA ALA A 51 0.81 4.00 -5.84
C ALA A 51 1.14 2.83 -6.78
N VAL A 52 0.12 2.17 -7.33
CA VAL A 52 0.29 1.10 -8.33
C VAL A 52 1.00 1.62 -9.57
N GLN A 53 0.56 2.77 -10.10
CA GLN A 53 1.20 3.39 -11.26
C GLN A 53 2.67 3.70 -10.99
N MET A 54 2.99 4.25 -9.81
CA MET A 54 4.37 4.57 -9.43
C MET A 54 5.26 3.32 -9.28
N LEU A 55 4.74 2.20 -8.79
CA LEU A 55 5.54 0.98 -8.67
C LEU A 55 5.72 0.26 -10.03
N ARG A 56 4.83 0.51 -10.99
CA ARG A 56 4.89 -0.07 -12.34
C ARG A 56 5.69 0.76 -13.36
N THR A 57 6.09 1.99 -13.04
CA THR A 57 7.04 2.77 -13.87
C THR A 57 8.44 2.18 -13.80
#